data_AF-A0A067PGN9-F1
#
_entry.id   AF-A0A067PGN9-F1
#
_cell.length_a   1.000
_cell.length_b   1.000
_cell.length_c   1.000
_cell.angle_alpha   90.00
_cell.angle_beta   90.00
_cell.angle_gamma   90.00
#
_symmetry.space_group_name_H-M   'P 1'
#
loop_
_entity.id
_entity.type
_entity.pdbx_description
1 polymer ?
#
loop_
_entity_poly.entity_id
_entity_poly.type
_entity_poly.pdbx_seq_one_letter_code
_entity_poly.pdbx_strand_id
1 'polypeptide(L)'
;MYTPAQPNVHESLVKGNRILRTCQKKWENTSATEVEEKLQARAYRMALDELERLVVQRLFELSKLNVSGTGYKLRTQISKALQRRSDTIRRALQKYNLHAGKVTPPRPQLRWKEIVEYSFLGEFDLLRHSRNDIREEKWAQPAYREATVKYLQLQRAHEEIQRLNIEMRRLRTAIHDEGQHTMAVIQQLQSANAPLAAEVERRWALRAAVNMLHIARLDCIESTTGFSGTLDRWRRRWNS
;
A
#
# COMPACT_ATOMS: atom_id res chain seq x y z
N MET A 1 29.10 -39.89 34.12
CA MET A 1 29.34 -39.33 32.77
C MET A 1 28.86 -40.36 31.76
N TYR A 2 27.70 -40.14 31.14
CA TYR A 2 27.09 -41.05 30.17
C TYR A 2 27.53 -40.63 28.76
N THR A 3 28.34 -41.44 28.09
CA THR A 3 28.70 -41.22 26.68
C THR A 3 27.56 -41.78 25.83
N PRO A 4 26.87 -40.98 25.00
CA PRO A 4 25.78 -41.50 24.19
C PRO A 4 26.34 -42.47 23.14
N ALA A 5 25.73 -43.64 23.02
CA ALA A 5 26.06 -44.63 22.00
C ALA A 5 26.00 -43.97 20.62
N GLN A 6 27.10 -44.07 19.86
CA GLN A 6 27.17 -43.55 18.50
C GLN A 6 26.06 -44.19 17.64
N PRO A 7 25.36 -43.41 16.78
CA PRO A 7 24.38 -43.97 15.87
C PRO A 7 25.06 -45.05 15.02
N ASN A 8 24.43 -46.21 14.96
CA ASN A 8 24.93 -47.41 14.32
C ASN A 8 25.31 -47.11 12.84
N VAL A 9 26.60 -46.88 12.58
CA VAL A 9 27.15 -46.39 11.30
C VAL A 9 26.70 -47.26 10.12
N HIS A 10 26.51 -48.56 10.39
CA HIS A 10 25.99 -49.52 9.43
C HIS A 10 24.55 -49.21 8.97
N GLU A 11 23.66 -48.78 9.86
CA GLU A 11 22.28 -48.45 9.52
C GLU A 11 22.19 -47.14 8.72
N SER A 12 23.05 -46.18 9.05
CA SER A 12 23.21 -44.92 8.30
C SER A 12 23.74 -45.18 6.88
N LEU A 13 24.72 -46.07 6.73
CA LEU A 13 25.27 -46.47 5.43
C LEU A 13 24.27 -47.28 4.59
N VAL A 14 23.47 -48.15 5.22
CA VAL A 14 22.42 -48.91 4.53
C VAL A 14 21.28 -47.99 4.08
N LYS A 15 20.86 -47.02 4.91
CA LYS A 15 19.90 -45.97 4.49
C LYS A 15 20.46 -45.12 3.36
N GLY A 16 21.72 -44.68 3.46
CA GLY A 16 22.41 -43.92 2.41
C GLY A 16 22.46 -44.69 1.09
N ASN A 17 22.87 -45.96 1.11
CA ASN A 17 22.90 -46.82 -0.08
C ASN A 17 21.50 -47.07 -0.67
N ARG A 18 20.46 -47.18 0.17
CA ARG A 18 19.08 -47.34 -0.29
C ARG A 18 18.58 -46.08 -1.00
N ILE A 19 18.89 -44.89 -0.46
CA ILE A 19 18.57 -43.59 -1.08
C ILE A 19 19.34 -43.40 -2.39
N LEU A 20 20.64 -43.71 -2.40
CA LEU A 20 21.46 -43.61 -3.61
C LEU A 20 20.96 -44.56 -4.70
N ARG A 21 20.59 -45.80 -4.36
CA ARG A 21 20.00 -46.76 -5.32
C ARG A 21 18.62 -46.34 -5.83
N THR A 22 17.76 -45.75 -5.00
CA THR A 22 16.46 -45.22 -5.48
C THR A 22 16.62 -43.98 -6.34
N CYS A 23 17.58 -43.09 -6.01
CA CYS A 23 17.95 -41.98 -6.86
C CYS A 23 18.50 -42.50 -8.21
N GLN A 24 19.43 -43.45 -8.21
CA GLN A 24 20.04 -44.01 -9.41
C GLN A 24 19.01 -44.71 -10.31
N LYS A 25 18.14 -45.57 -9.75
CA LYS A 25 17.02 -46.17 -10.50
C LYS A 25 16.03 -45.15 -11.06
N LYS A 26 15.82 -44.02 -10.38
CA LYS A 26 14.96 -42.93 -10.86
C LYS A 26 15.58 -42.23 -12.07
N TRP A 27 16.89 -42.01 -12.07
CA TRP A 27 17.62 -41.45 -13.21
C TRP A 27 17.68 -42.42 -14.41
N GLU A 28 17.79 -43.72 -14.15
CA GLU A 28 17.75 -44.77 -15.19
C GLU A 28 16.35 -44.93 -15.82
N ASN A 29 15.28 -44.68 -15.06
CA ASN A 29 13.89 -44.81 -15.52
C ASN A 29 13.27 -43.51 -16.06
N THR A 30 13.91 -42.35 -15.89
CA THR A 30 13.37 -41.10 -16.43
C THR A 30 13.77 -40.99 -17.90
N SER A 31 12.82 -41.21 -18.80
CA SER A 31 13.04 -41.04 -20.23
C SER A 31 13.43 -39.58 -20.54
N ALA A 32 14.31 -39.36 -21.53
CA ALA A 32 14.72 -38.01 -21.94
C ALA A 32 13.52 -37.11 -22.28
N THR A 33 12.43 -37.72 -22.77
CA THR A 33 11.14 -37.08 -23.04
C THR A 33 10.46 -36.54 -21.79
N GLU A 34 10.46 -37.26 -20.67
CA GLU A 34 9.87 -36.76 -19.41
C GLU A 34 10.65 -35.58 -18.82
N VAL A 35 11.97 -35.54 -19.02
CA VAL A 35 12.80 -34.42 -18.59
C VAL A 35 12.47 -33.18 -19.41
N GLU A 36 12.38 -33.34 -20.74
CA GLU A 36 12.03 -32.27 -21.66
C GLU A 36 10.64 -31.69 -21.36
N GLU A 37 9.63 -32.53 -21.13
CA GLU A 37 8.29 -32.10 -20.73
C GLU A 37 8.30 -31.28 -19.43
N LYS A 38 9.07 -31.71 -18.43
CA LYS A 38 9.21 -30.98 -17.16
C LYS A 38 9.89 -29.63 -17.35
N LEU A 39 10.90 -29.56 -18.22
CA LEU A 39 11.60 -28.31 -18.54
C LEU A 39 10.67 -27.33 -19.28
N GLN A 40 9.91 -27.81 -20.26
CA GLN A 40 8.94 -27.01 -20.99
C GLN A 40 7.81 -26.50 -20.08
N ALA A 41 7.27 -27.37 -19.21
CA ALA A 41 6.28 -26.98 -18.22
C ALA A 41 6.82 -25.93 -17.24
N ARG A 42 8.08 -26.03 -16.83
CA ARG A 42 8.74 -25.02 -15.97
C ARG A 42 8.92 -23.69 -16.70
N ALA A 43 9.41 -23.72 -17.93
CA ALA A 43 9.62 -22.52 -18.74
C ALA A 43 8.30 -21.77 -18.99
N TYR A 44 7.22 -22.52 -19.26
CA TYR A 44 5.87 -21.96 -19.35
C TYR A 44 5.42 -21.29 -18.05
N ARG A 45 5.54 -21.98 -16.90
CA ARG A 45 5.15 -21.40 -15.60
C ARG A 45 5.93 -20.11 -15.31
N MET A 46 7.23 -20.08 -15.58
CA MET A 46 8.03 -18.87 -15.39
C MET A 46 7.59 -17.71 -16.30
N ALA A 47 7.26 -18.01 -17.56
CA ALA A 47 6.75 -17.00 -18.48
C ALA A 47 5.36 -16.48 -18.07
N LEU A 48 4.51 -17.37 -17.54
CA LEU A 48 3.21 -17.04 -16.98
C LEU A 48 3.35 -16.14 -15.74
N ASP A 49 4.16 -16.54 -14.75
CA ASP A 49 4.40 -15.77 -13.52
C ASP A 49 4.98 -14.37 -13.84
N GLU A 50 5.88 -14.29 -14.82
CA GLU A 50 6.47 -13.02 -15.28
C GLU A 50 5.42 -12.10 -15.91
N LEU A 51 4.59 -12.63 -16.81
CA LEU A 51 3.53 -11.89 -17.47
C LEU A 51 2.49 -11.40 -16.46
N GLU A 52 2.06 -12.27 -15.54
CA GLU A 52 1.11 -11.94 -14.49
C GLU A 52 1.59 -10.80 -13.62
N ARG A 53 2.81 -10.92 -13.08
CA ARG A 53 3.40 -9.89 -12.24
C ARG A 53 3.43 -8.52 -12.93
N LEU A 54 3.79 -8.48 -14.22
CA LEU A 54 3.89 -7.23 -14.97
C LEU A 54 2.53 -6.59 -15.24
N VAL A 55 1.49 -7.39 -15.53
CA VAL A 55 0.13 -6.88 -15.74
C VAL A 55 -0.46 -6.36 -14.43
N VAL A 56 -0.33 -7.11 -13.34
CA VAL A 56 -0.73 -6.67 -11.98
C VAL A 56 -0.08 -5.34 -11.65
N GLN A 57 1.23 -5.22 -11.88
CA GLN A 57 1.98 -3.98 -11.70
C GLN A 57 1.44 -2.83 -12.56
N ARG A 58 1.05 -3.07 -13.81
CA ARG A 58 0.45 -2.05 -14.68
C ARG A 58 -0.91 -1.57 -14.15
N LEU A 59 -1.76 -2.48 -13.68
CA LEU A 59 -3.07 -2.15 -13.10
C LEU A 59 -2.92 -1.21 -11.89
N PHE A 60 -1.95 -1.49 -11.00
CA PHE A 60 -1.64 -0.61 -9.87
C PHE A 60 -1.05 0.74 -10.28
N GLU A 61 -0.34 0.84 -11.41
CA GLU A 61 0.10 2.13 -11.94
C GLU A 61 -1.05 2.95 -12.52
N LEU A 62 -1.97 2.29 -13.24
CA LEU A 62 -3.17 2.92 -13.77
C LEU A 62 -4.04 3.48 -12.64
N SER A 63 -4.22 2.72 -11.55
CA SER A 63 -4.98 3.21 -10.40
C SER A 63 -4.34 4.45 -9.75
N LYS A 64 -3.01 4.55 -9.77
CA LYS A 64 -2.27 5.72 -9.23
C LYS A 64 -2.43 6.98 -10.09
N LEU A 65 -2.62 6.86 -11.41
CA LEU A 65 -2.93 8.02 -12.26
C LEU A 65 -4.27 8.65 -11.90
N ASN A 66 -5.25 7.83 -11.50
CA ASN A 66 -6.60 8.28 -11.17
C ASN A 66 -6.72 8.91 -9.76
N VAL A 67 -5.62 9.00 -9.00
CA VAL A 67 -5.61 9.64 -7.68
C VAL A 67 -5.55 11.18 -7.84
N SER A 68 -6.57 11.87 -7.33
CA SER A 68 -6.64 13.32 -7.24
C SER A 68 -5.51 13.89 -6.37
N GLY A 69 -4.96 15.05 -6.74
CA GLY A 69 -3.84 15.68 -6.01
C GLY A 69 -2.42 15.27 -6.46
N THR A 70 -2.28 14.47 -7.52
CA THR A 70 -0.98 14.15 -8.12
C THR A 70 -0.43 15.34 -8.94
N GLY A 71 0.69 15.92 -8.50
CA GLY A 71 1.34 17.02 -9.22
C GLY A 71 1.83 16.62 -10.63
N TYR A 72 1.94 17.59 -11.54
CA TYR A 72 2.27 17.37 -12.96
C TYR A 72 3.50 16.49 -13.18
N LYS A 73 4.60 16.77 -12.47
CA LYS A 73 5.85 15.98 -12.59
C LYS A 73 5.66 14.51 -12.23
N LEU A 74 4.87 14.21 -11.19
CA LEU A 74 4.61 12.84 -10.78
C LEU A 74 3.74 12.12 -11.82
N ARG A 75 2.72 12.77 -12.37
CA ARG A 75 1.92 12.23 -13.48
C ARG A 75 2.79 11.90 -14.69
N THR A 76 3.70 12.78 -15.07
CA THR A 76 4.63 12.51 -16.18
C THR A 76 5.50 11.29 -15.93
N GLN A 77 6.01 11.09 -14.71
CA GLN A 77 6.80 9.91 -14.37
C GLN A 77 5.95 8.63 -14.41
N ILE A 78 4.71 8.66 -13.90
CA ILE A 78 3.80 7.51 -13.97
C ILE A 78 3.48 7.18 -15.44
N SER A 79 3.23 8.17 -16.30
CA SER A 79 2.99 7.93 -17.73
C SER A 79 4.19 7.29 -18.42
N LYS A 80 5.42 7.76 -18.13
CA LYS A 80 6.65 7.15 -18.66
C LYS A 80 6.85 5.72 -18.15
N ALA A 81 6.55 5.47 -16.87
CA ALA A 81 6.61 4.13 -16.29
C ALA A 81 5.61 3.18 -16.96
N LEU A 82 4.37 3.63 -17.18
CA LEU A 82 3.34 2.88 -17.90
C LEU A 82 3.73 2.53 -19.33
N GLN A 83 4.37 3.45 -20.05
CA GLN A 83 4.83 3.20 -21.42
C GLN A 83 5.92 2.11 -21.44
N ARG A 84 6.95 2.25 -20.60
CA ARG A 84 8.01 1.23 -20.45
C ARG A 84 7.45 -0.12 -20.02
N ARG A 85 6.50 -0.11 -19.08
CA ARG A 85 5.83 -1.33 -18.62
C ARG A 85 5.03 -1.98 -19.72
N SER A 86 4.35 -1.19 -20.56
CA SER A 86 3.60 -1.72 -21.70
C SER A 86 4.51 -2.45 -22.70
N ASP A 87 5.68 -1.90 -23.00
CA ASP A 87 6.67 -2.58 -23.85
C ASP A 87 7.23 -3.86 -23.20
N THR A 88 7.44 -3.82 -21.88
CA THR A 88 7.90 -5.00 -21.12
C THR A 88 6.86 -6.11 -21.11
N ILE A 89 5.58 -5.77 -20.93
CA ILE A 89 4.46 -6.73 -21.01
C ILE A 89 4.36 -7.31 -22.42
N ARG A 90 4.56 -6.51 -23.48
CA ARG A 90 4.55 -7.03 -24.86
C ARG A 90 5.60 -8.11 -25.07
N ARG A 91 6.81 -7.93 -24.52
CA ARG A 91 7.88 -8.94 -24.57
C ARG A 91 7.56 -10.17 -23.73
N ALA A 92 7.05 -9.98 -22.52
CA ALA A 92 6.62 -11.08 -21.65
C ALA A 92 5.48 -11.89 -22.29
N LEU A 93 4.55 -11.23 -22.98
CA LEU A 93 3.47 -11.86 -23.74
C LEU A 93 4.02 -12.74 -24.86
N GLN A 94 4.97 -12.25 -25.64
CA GLN A 94 5.62 -13.05 -26.69
C GLN A 94 6.30 -14.29 -26.11
N LYS A 95 6.99 -14.15 -24.98
CA LYS A 95 7.63 -15.26 -24.27
C LYS A 95 6.61 -16.27 -23.74
N TYR A 96 5.51 -15.80 -23.15
CA TYR A 96 4.39 -16.65 -22.74
C TYR A 96 3.85 -17.45 -23.93
N ASN A 97 3.49 -16.76 -25.02
CA ASN A 97 2.95 -17.34 -26.24
C ASN A 97 3.88 -18.40 -26.85
N LEU A 98 5.19 -18.14 -26.87
CA LEU A 98 6.21 -19.11 -27.31
C LEU A 98 6.20 -20.39 -26.49
N HIS A 99 6.13 -20.31 -25.16
CA HIS A 99 6.15 -21.49 -24.29
C HIS A 99 4.79 -22.17 -24.19
N ALA A 100 3.69 -21.41 -24.28
CA ALA A 100 2.32 -21.89 -24.27
C ALA A 100 2.05 -22.91 -25.39
N GLY A 101 2.64 -22.71 -26.57
CA GLY A 101 2.52 -23.66 -27.69
C GLY A 101 3.39 -24.92 -27.58
N LYS A 102 4.39 -24.92 -26.68
CA LYS A 102 5.31 -26.05 -26.51
C LYS A 102 4.85 -27.05 -25.45
N VAL A 103 4.08 -26.61 -24.46
CA VAL A 103 3.55 -27.48 -23.41
C VAL A 103 2.48 -28.42 -23.98
N THR A 104 2.42 -29.64 -23.47
CA THR A 104 1.35 -30.61 -23.76
C THR A 104 0.38 -30.69 -22.56
N PRO A 105 -0.92 -30.42 -22.74
CA PRO A 105 -1.56 -29.88 -23.95
C PRO A 105 -1.22 -28.40 -24.19
N PRO A 106 -1.27 -27.91 -25.45
CA PRO A 106 -1.02 -26.52 -25.80
C PRO A 106 -1.96 -25.58 -25.05
N ARG A 107 -1.42 -24.45 -24.59
CA ARG A 107 -2.17 -23.41 -23.86
C ARG A 107 -2.64 -22.31 -24.81
N PRO A 108 -3.79 -21.66 -24.51
CA PRO A 108 -4.31 -20.60 -25.36
C PRO A 108 -3.30 -19.44 -25.45
N GLN A 109 -3.14 -18.96 -26.68
CA GLN A 109 -2.33 -17.79 -27.00
C GLN A 109 -3.10 -16.53 -26.62
N LEU A 110 -2.43 -15.56 -26.03
CA LEU A 110 -3.03 -14.31 -25.62
C LEU A 110 -2.67 -13.19 -26.57
N ARG A 111 -3.62 -12.28 -26.78
CA ARG A 111 -3.47 -11.07 -27.58
C ARG A 111 -3.24 -9.89 -26.66
N TRP A 112 -2.53 -8.90 -27.20
CA TRP A 112 -2.28 -7.65 -26.48
C TRP A 112 -3.58 -6.93 -26.08
N LYS A 113 -4.61 -6.99 -26.95
CA LYS A 113 -5.92 -6.38 -26.72
C LYS A 113 -6.57 -6.91 -25.44
N GLU A 114 -6.55 -8.24 -25.24
CA GLU A 114 -7.09 -8.90 -24.05
C GLU A 114 -6.39 -8.40 -22.78
N ILE A 115 -5.06 -8.18 -22.84
CA ILE A 115 -4.29 -7.68 -21.70
C ILE A 115 -4.57 -6.21 -21.36
N VAL A 116 -4.80 -5.37 -22.36
CA VAL A 116 -5.02 -3.93 -22.15
C VAL A 116 -6.43 -3.63 -21.67
N GLU A 117 -7.41 -4.44 -22.11
CA GLU A 117 -8.82 -4.30 -21.73
C GLU A 117 -9.09 -4.67 -20.27
N TYR A 118 -8.18 -5.41 -19.62
CA TYR A 118 -8.30 -5.68 -18.20
C TYR A 118 -8.27 -4.38 -17.38
N SER A 119 -9.37 -4.13 -16.70
CA SER A 119 -9.55 -3.00 -15.79
C SER A 119 -9.38 -3.44 -14.32
N PHE A 120 -9.64 -4.72 -14.05
CA PHE A 120 -9.60 -5.32 -12.73
C PHE A 120 -8.80 -6.63 -12.69
N LEU A 121 -8.22 -6.95 -11.52
CA LEU A 121 -7.44 -8.17 -11.31
C LEU A 121 -8.24 -9.45 -11.54
N GLY A 122 -9.52 -9.46 -11.19
CA GLY A 122 -10.41 -10.61 -11.38
C GLY A 122 -10.79 -10.90 -12.83
N GLU A 123 -10.60 -9.95 -13.74
CA GLU A 123 -10.81 -10.14 -15.19
C GLU A 123 -9.60 -10.83 -15.85
N PHE A 124 -8.46 -10.89 -15.15
CA PHE A 124 -7.23 -11.45 -15.67
C PHE A 124 -7.30 -12.98 -15.75
N ASP A 125 -7.78 -13.51 -16.88
CA ASP A 125 -7.95 -14.96 -17.11
C ASP A 125 -6.64 -15.76 -16.94
N LEU A 126 -5.48 -15.11 -17.08
CA LEU A 126 -4.16 -15.69 -16.79
C LEU A 126 -4.04 -16.22 -15.35
N LEU A 127 -4.76 -15.65 -14.39
CA LEU A 127 -4.79 -16.14 -13.00
C LEU A 127 -5.38 -17.57 -12.90
N ARG A 128 -6.22 -17.99 -13.85
CA ARG A 128 -6.77 -19.37 -13.93
C ARG A 128 -5.70 -20.43 -14.10
N HIS A 129 -4.62 -20.07 -14.77
CA HIS A 129 -3.54 -20.98 -15.10
C HIS A 129 -2.39 -20.87 -14.10
N SER A 130 -2.46 -19.92 -13.16
CA SER A 130 -1.53 -19.80 -12.05
C SER A 130 -1.70 -20.97 -11.08
N ARG A 131 -0.71 -21.19 -10.21
CA ARG A 131 -0.70 -22.37 -9.31
C ARG A 131 -1.85 -22.37 -8.30
N ASN A 132 -2.42 -21.19 -8.00
CA ASN A 132 -3.54 -21.00 -7.09
C ASN A 132 -4.52 -20.02 -7.76
N ASP A 133 -5.67 -20.49 -8.25
CA ASP A 133 -6.70 -19.58 -8.76
C ASP A 133 -7.26 -18.75 -7.59
N ILE A 134 -6.70 -17.55 -7.40
CA ILE A 134 -7.06 -16.66 -6.31
C ILE A 134 -8.43 -16.00 -6.50
N ARG A 135 -9.10 -16.16 -7.65
CA ARG A 135 -10.38 -15.48 -7.91
C ARG A 135 -11.53 -16.03 -7.09
N GLU A 136 -11.43 -17.29 -6.68
CA GLU A 136 -12.39 -17.91 -5.77
C GLU A 136 -12.21 -17.40 -4.33
N GLU A 137 -11.05 -16.84 -4.00
CA GLU A 137 -10.80 -16.27 -2.69
C GLU A 137 -11.71 -15.07 -2.43
N LYS A 138 -12.31 -15.03 -1.23
CA LYS A 138 -13.24 -13.96 -0.85
C LYS A 138 -12.64 -12.57 -1.01
N TRP A 139 -11.34 -12.39 -0.75
CA TRP A 139 -10.68 -11.08 -0.87
C TRP A 139 -10.43 -10.62 -2.32
N ALA A 140 -10.43 -11.53 -3.30
CA ALA A 140 -10.24 -11.22 -4.71
C ALA A 140 -11.56 -10.86 -5.42
N GLN A 141 -12.68 -11.29 -4.85
CA GLN A 141 -14.02 -11.00 -5.38
C GLN A 141 -14.36 -9.49 -5.25
N PRO A 142 -14.82 -8.82 -6.33
CA PRO A 142 -15.04 -7.37 -6.34
C PRO A 142 -15.92 -6.85 -5.20
N ALA A 143 -17.06 -7.50 -4.94
CA ALA A 143 -18.02 -7.09 -3.91
C ALA A 143 -17.40 -7.09 -2.49
N TYR A 144 -16.64 -8.13 -2.16
CA TYR A 144 -15.98 -8.26 -0.86
C TYR A 144 -14.83 -7.26 -0.71
N ARG A 145 -14.09 -6.99 -1.79
CA ARG A 145 -13.03 -5.97 -1.78
C ARG A 145 -13.62 -4.58 -1.55
N GLU A 146 -14.70 -4.23 -2.25
CA GLU A 146 -15.39 -2.95 -2.05
C GLU A 146 -15.92 -2.83 -0.61
N ALA A 147 -16.54 -3.87 -0.08
CA ALA A 147 -16.99 -3.91 1.31
C ALA A 147 -15.82 -3.73 2.29
N THR A 148 -14.69 -4.39 2.05
CA THR A 148 -13.48 -4.26 2.86
C THR A 148 -12.92 -2.85 2.82
N VAL A 149 -12.84 -2.23 1.64
CA VAL A 149 -12.38 -0.85 1.49
C VAL A 149 -13.29 0.11 2.27
N LYS A 150 -14.62 -0.02 2.13
CA LYS A 150 -15.59 0.79 2.88
C LYS A 150 -15.45 0.59 4.39
N TYR A 151 -15.29 -0.65 4.84
CA TYR A 151 -15.07 -0.97 6.25
C TYR A 151 -13.80 -0.32 6.80
N LEU A 152 -12.68 -0.46 6.09
CA LEU A 152 -11.41 0.14 6.49
C LEU A 152 -11.47 1.68 6.46
N GLN A 153 -12.14 2.27 5.47
CA GLN A 153 -12.39 3.72 5.42
C GLN A 153 -13.20 4.17 6.63
N LEU A 154 -14.23 3.41 7.01
CA LEU A 154 -15.02 3.68 8.20
C LEU A 154 -14.16 3.60 9.46
N GLN A 155 -13.30 2.59 9.62
CA GLN A 155 -12.37 2.51 10.75
C GLN A 155 -11.42 3.72 10.79
N ARG A 156 -10.83 4.10 9.65
CA ARG A 156 -9.97 5.29 9.56
C ARG A 156 -10.72 6.57 9.86
N ALA A 157 -11.98 6.69 9.48
CA ALA A 157 -12.81 7.86 9.81
C ALA A 157 -13.01 7.97 11.33
N HIS A 158 -13.23 6.86 12.04
CA HIS A 158 -13.34 6.86 13.50
C HIS A 158 -12.02 7.29 14.18
N GLU A 159 -10.88 6.78 13.70
CA GLU A 159 -9.55 7.21 14.18
C GLU A 159 -9.32 8.71 13.92
N GLU A 160 -9.68 9.18 12.73
CA GLU A 160 -9.50 10.57 12.36
C GLU A 160 -10.37 11.51 13.19
N ILE A 161 -11.61 11.12 13.55
CA ILE A 161 -12.44 11.87 14.50
C ILE A 161 -11.72 12.03 15.85
N GLN A 162 -11.13 10.96 16.38
CA GLN A 162 -10.38 11.03 17.64
C GLN A 162 -9.16 11.95 17.53
N ARG A 163 -8.44 11.87 16.42
CA ARG A 163 -7.28 12.73 16.15
C ARG A 163 -7.70 14.20 16.04
N LEU A 164 -8.75 14.50 15.28
CA LEU A 164 -9.26 15.86 15.10
C LEU A 164 -9.70 16.47 16.43
N ASN A 165 -10.33 15.70 17.33
CA ASN A 165 -10.66 16.16 18.68
C ASN A 165 -9.43 16.65 19.47
N ILE A 166 -8.27 16.01 19.27
CA ILE A 166 -7.00 16.43 19.91
C ILE A 166 -6.46 17.68 19.22
N GLU A 167 -6.42 17.69 17.88
CA GLU A 167 -5.88 18.81 17.11
C GLU A 167 -6.69 20.09 17.28
N MET A 168 -8.02 19.99 17.39
CA MET A 168 -8.89 21.13 17.72
C MET A 168 -8.49 21.78 19.05
N ARG A 169 -8.26 20.96 20.09
CA ARG A 169 -7.80 21.48 21.39
C ARG A 169 -6.42 22.12 21.30
N ARG A 170 -5.49 21.46 20.61
CA ARG A 170 -4.13 22.01 20.38
C ARG A 170 -4.19 23.35 19.68
N LEU A 171 -5.06 23.49 18.68
CA LEU A 171 -5.24 24.75 17.97
C LEU A 171 -5.81 25.84 18.89
N ARG A 172 -6.81 25.53 19.74
CA ARG A 172 -7.32 26.50 20.74
C ARG A 172 -6.22 26.95 21.69
N THR A 173 -5.43 26.01 22.23
CA THR A 173 -4.32 26.31 23.13
C THR A 173 -3.27 27.16 22.44
N ALA A 174 -2.86 26.79 21.22
CA ALA A 174 -1.89 27.56 20.45
C ALA A 174 -2.36 28.99 20.18
N ILE A 175 -3.63 29.21 19.81
CA ILE A 175 -4.19 30.54 19.58
C ILE A 175 -4.18 31.37 20.88
N HIS A 176 -4.55 30.76 22.01
CA HIS A 176 -4.57 31.45 23.30
C HIS A 176 -3.15 31.83 23.74
N ASP A 177 -2.22 30.89 23.70
CA ASP A 177 -0.83 31.09 24.11
C ASP A 177 -0.14 32.12 23.20
N GLU A 178 -0.36 32.06 21.87
CA GLU A 178 0.11 33.05 20.90
C GLU A 178 -0.43 34.44 21.24
N GLY A 179 -1.71 34.54 21.63
CA GLY A 179 -2.33 35.79 22.03
C GLY A 179 -1.74 36.39 23.31
N GLN A 180 -1.61 35.59 24.37
CA GLN A 180 -1.01 36.02 25.63
C GLN A 180 0.45 36.47 25.43
N HIS A 181 1.23 35.67 24.70
CA HIS A 181 2.63 35.98 24.42
C HIS A 181 2.77 37.27 23.61
N THR A 182 1.98 37.43 22.55
CA THR A 182 2.06 38.62 21.68
C THR A 182 1.66 39.89 22.43
N MET A 183 0.62 39.83 23.28
CA MET A 183 0.23 40.96 24.13
C MET A 183 1.33 41.36 25.10
N ALA A 184 1.98 40.38 25.75
CA ALA A 184 3.11 40.65 26.64
C ALA A 184 4.29 41.30 25.89
N VAL A 185 4.61 40.82 24.68
CA VAL A 185 5.66 41.41 23.84
C VAL A 185 5.31 42.84 23.42
N ILE A 186 4.07 43.11 23.03
CA ILE A 186 3.63 44.48 22.67
C ILE A 186 3.77 45.42 23.87
N GLN A 187 3.35 45.01 25.07
CA GLN A 187 3.51 45.82 26.29
C GLN A 187 4.98 46.14 26.61
N GLN A 188 5.87 45.15 26.48
CA GLN A 188 7.31 45.38 26.64
C GLN A 188 7.85 46.38 25.61
N LEU A 189 7.48 46.20 24.33
CA LEU A 189 7.91 47.06 23.25
C LEU A 189 7.35 48.48 23.33
N GLN A 190 6.17 48.69 23.92
CA GLN A 190 5.62 50.04 24.11
C GLN A 190 6.58 50.94 24.90
N SER A 191 7.28 50.38 25.89
CA SER A 191 8.28 51.10 26.70
C SER A 191 9.65 51.23 26.02
N ALA A 192 10.06 50.23 25.23
CA ALA A 192 11.41 50.17 24.66
C ALA A 192 11.52 50.76 23.24
N ASN A 193 10.49 50.56 22.40
CA ASN A 193 10.44 50.98 21.00
C ASN A 193 8.98 51.06 20.51
N ALA A 194 8.34 52.22 20.74
CA ALA A 194 6.95 52.45 20.39
C ALA A 194 6.62 52.27 18.89
N PRO A 195 7.46 52.71 17.92
CA PRO A 195 7.21 52.43 16.50
C PRO A 195 7.17 50.93 16.17
N LEU A 196 8.06 50.13 16.76
CA LEU A 196 8.08 48.69 16.56
C LEU A 196 6.85 48.02 17.21
N ALA A 197 6.44 48.48 18.39
CA ALA A 197 5.23 48.00 19.05
C ALA A 197 3.99 48.20 18.15
N ALA A 198 3.85 49.37 17.52
CA ALA A 198 2.74 49.68 16.62
C ALA A 198 2.74 48.79 15.35
N GLU A 199 3.91 48.44 14.80
CA GLU A 199 4.02 47.50 13.69
C GLU A 199 3.58 46.08 14.09
N VAL A 200 4.06 45.60 15.25
CA VAL A 200 3.71 44.28 15.78
C VAL A 200 2.21 44.21 16.07
N GLU A 201 1.63 45.25 16.67
CA GLU A 201 0.19 45.35 16.93
C GLU A 201 -0.64 45.30 15.64
N ARG A 202 -0.23 46.01 14.59
CA ARG A 202 -0.92 45.97 13.29
C ARG A 202 -0.90 44.58 12.67
N ARG A 203 0.24 43.89 12.72
CA ARG A 203 0.36 42.50 12.23
C ARG A 203 -0.46 41.54 13.09
N TRP A 204 -0.44 41.74 14.40
CA TRP A 204 -1.24 40.95 15.32
C TRP A 204 -2.73 41.10 15.06
N ALA A 205 -3.24 42.30 14.76
CA ALA A 205 -4.65 42.52 14.44
C ALA A 205 -5.13 41.64 13.26
N LEU A 206 -4.31 41.51 12.22
CA LEU A 206 -4.61 40.63 11.08
C LEU A 206 -4.64 39.15 11.49
N ARG A 207 -3.67 38.72 12.29
CA ARG A 207 -3.59 37.34 12.82
C ARG A 207 -4.76 37.03 13.74
N ALA A 208 -5.10 37.96 14.64
CA ALA A 208 -6.22 37.86 15.56
C ALA A 208 -7.56 37.71 14.82
N ALA A 209 -7.76 38.44 13.72
CA ALA A 209 -8.95 38.29 12.88
C ALA A 209 -9.08 36.86 12.29
N VAL A 210 -7.97 36.28 11.82
CA VAL A 210 -7.94 34.89 11.34
C VAL A 210 -8.18 33.91 12.50
N ASN A 211 -7.55 34.14 13.64
CA ASN A 211 -7.72 33.33 14.84
C ASN A 211 -9.18 33.34 15.34
N MET A 212 -9.87 34.49 15.27
CA MET A 212 -11.30 34.58 15.58
C MET A 212 -12.16 33.71 14.65
N LEU A 213 -11.85 33.68 13.35
CA LEU A 213 -12.53 32.80 12.41
C LEU A 213 -12.29 31.32 12.74
N HIS A 214 -11.06 30.95 13.13
CA HIS A 214 -10.76 29.60 13.58
C HIS A 214 -11.55 29.24 14.83
N ILE A 215 -11.57 30.10 15.84
CA ILE A 215 -12.34 29.89 17.08
C ILE A 215 -13.83 29.70 16.75
N ALA A 216 -14.42 30.56 15.94
CA ALA A 216 -15.83 30.46 15.55
C ALA A 216 -16.14 29.12 14.84
N ARG A 217 -15.25 28.67 13.96
CA ARG A 217 -15.40 27.35 13.32
C ARG A 217 -15.28 26.19 14.31
N LEU A 218 -14.35 26.28 15.26
CA LEU A 218 -14.20 25.27 16.31
C LEU A 218 -15.45 25.22 17.19
N ASP A 219 -16.04 26.37 17.53
CA ASP A 219 -17.30 26.45 18.28
C ASP A 219 -18.46 25.81 17.49
N CYS A 220 -18.56 26.04 16.18
CA CYS A 220 -19.55 25.38 15.33
C CYS A 220 -19.38 23.85 15.32
N ILE A 221 -18.15 23.35 15.21
CA ILE A 221 -17.87 21.90 15.20
C ILE A 221 -18.28 21.29 16.55
N GLU A 222 -17.93 21.94 17.66
CA GLU A 222 -18.30 21.51 19.01
C GLU A 222 -19.82 21.52 19.25
N SER A 223 -20.56 22.37 18.54
CA SER A 223 -22.02 22.44 18.59
C SER A 223 -22.74 21.38 17.72
N THR A 224 -22.00 20.67 16.87
CA THR A 224 -22.60 19.71 15.93
C THR A 224 -23.07 18.44 16.65
N THR A 225 -24.24 17.93 16.27
CA THR A 225 -24.75 16.65 16.77
C THR A 225 -23.80 15.51 16.39
N GLY A 226 -23.24 14.83 17.40
CA GLY A 226 -22.24 13.77 17.20
C GLY A 226 -20.79 14.19 17.47
N PHE A 227 -20.54 15.42 17.95
CA PHE A 227 -19.23 15.76 18.50
C PHE A 227 -18.88 14.85 19.69
N SER A 228 -17.69 14.24 19.65
CA SER A 228 -17.21 13.25 20.62
C SER A 228 -16.01 13.71 21.45
N GLY A 229 -15.53 14.93 21.22
CA GLY A 229 -14.45 15.51 22.01
C GLY A 229 -14.95 16.04 23.35
N THR A 230 -14.02 16.26 24.30
CA THR A 230 -14.33 16.98 25.52
C THR A 230 -14.41 18.48 25.25
N LEU A 231 -15.48 19.08 25.76
CA LEU A 231 -15.73 20.51 25.78
C LEU A 231 -15.04 21.20 26.95
N ASP A 232 -13.95 20.65 27.47
CA ASP A 232 -13.23 21.26 28.61
C ASP A 232 -12.65 22.61 28.18
N ARG A 233 -13.51 23.62 28.22
CA ARG A 233 -13.19 25.02 28.17
C ARG A 233 -12.46 25.30 29.48
N TRP A 234 -11.13 25.18 29.44
CA TRP A 234 -10.25 25.80 30.42
C TRP A 234 -10.37 25.32 31.88
N ARG A 235 -10.63 24.02 32.14
CA ARG A 235 -10.38 23.44 33.47
C ARG A 235 -8.96 22.88 33.60
N ARG A 236 -7.96 23.76 33.52
CA ARG A 236 -6.72 23.57 34.29
C ARG A 236 -6.59 24.72 35.28
N ARG A 237 -6.95 24.40 36.53
CA ARG A 237 -6.37 24.90 37.79
C ARG A 237 -5.43 26.11 37.63
N TRP A 238 -5.96 27.29 37.96
CA TRP A 238 -5.18 28.39 38.53
C TRP A 238 -5.98 29.00 39.68
N ASN A 239 -6.12 28.22 40.74
CA ASN A 239 -6.33 28.71 42.11
C ASN A 239 -5.16 28.16 42.91
N SER A 240 -4.11 28.96 43.06
CA SER A 240 -3.13 29.03 44.16
C SER A 240 -2.09 30.07 43.78
#